data_AF-A0A2M8NIM7-F1
#
_entry.id   AF-A0A2M8NIM7-F1
#
_cell.length_a   1.000
_cell.length_b   1.000
_cell.length_c   1.000
_cell.angle_alpha   90.00
_cell.angle_beta   90.00
_cell.angle_gamma   90.00
#
_symmetry.space_group_name_H-M   'P 1'
#
loop_
_entity.id
_entity.type
_entity.pdbx_description
1 polymer ?
#
loop_
_entity_poly.entity_id
_entity_poly.type
_entity_poly.pdbx_seq_one_letter_code
_entity_poly.pdbx_strand_id
1 'polypeptide(L)'
;MASSVQQKGIDSQTILDGLGQAVLVFDKANRLVTENRAARTFLGADYKLVRTEGWSAMVMLLNLRPDPNAATLDEVRAEALNADRPIRFQIERGGERMP
;
A
#
# COMPACT_ATOMS: atom_id res chain seq x y z
N MET A 1 -2.78 -38.46 27.60
CA MET A 1 -2.19 -37.90 26.37
C MET A 1 -3.28 -37.08 25.69
N ALA A 2 -3.44 -35.81 26.06
CA ALA A 2 -4.44 -34.93 25.47
C ALA A 2 -3.79 -34.20 24.28
N SER A 3 -4.27 -34.50 23.07
CA SER A 3 -3.87 -33.79 21.86
C SER A 3 -4.38 -32.36 21.94
N SER A 4 -3.48 -31.40 22.10
CA SER A 4 -3.79 -29.98 21.98
C SER A 4 -4.15 -29.67 20.53
N VAL A 5 -5.43 -29.48 20.27
CA VAL A 5 -5.92 -28.89 19.02
C VAL A 5 -5.39 -27.46 18.95
N GLN A 6 -4.31 -27.28 18.21
CA GLN A 6 -3.79 -25.97 17.87
C GLN A 6 -4.88 -25.25 17.07
N GLN A 7 -5.57 -24.26 17.67
CA GLN A 7 -6.37 -23.31 16.91
C GLN A 7 -5.42 -22.54 15.99
N LYS A 8 -5.24 -23.04 14.76
CA LYS A 8 -4.66 -22.25 13.67
C LYS A 8 -5.69 -21.17 13.33
N GLY A 9 -5.58 -20.03 14.02
CA GLY A 9 -6.20 -18.80 13.55
C GLY A 9 -5.81 -18.57 12.08
N ILE A 10 -6.74 -18.04 11.29
CA ILE A 10 -6.47 -17.74 9.89
C ILE A 10 -5.29 -16.77 9.84
N ASP A 11 -4.28 -17.13 9.05
CA ASP A 11 -3.11 -16.29 8.83
C ASP A 11 -3.51 -14.99 8.13
N SER A 12 -3.16 -13.84 8.72
CA SER A 12 -3.55 -12.51 8.21
C SER A 12 -3.05 -12.28 6.79
N GLN A 13 -1.89 -12.82 6.42
CA GLN A 13 -1.37 -12.70 5.06
C GLN A 13 -2.26 -13.44 4.06
N THR A 14 -2.75 -14.64 4.42
CA THR A 14 -3.71 -15.41 3.62
C THR A 14 -5.01 -14.62 3.37
N ILE A 15 -5.50 -13.87 4.37
CA ILE A 15 -6.67 -13.01 4.21
C ILE A 15 -6.38 -11.87 3.22
N LEU A 16 -5.25 -11.18 3.40
CA LEU A 16 -4.85 -10.06 2.53
C LEU A 16 -4.64 -10.50 1.08
N ASP A 17 -4.03 -11.66 0.86
CA ASP A 17 -3.80 -12.22 -0.48
C ASP A 17 -5.09 -12.70 -1.15
N GLY A 18 -6.17 -12.91 -0.41
CA GLY A 18 -7.51 -13.17 -0.95
C GLY A 18 -8.24 -11.93 -1.48
N LEU A 19 -7.76 -10.72 -1.17
CA LEU A 19 -8.35 -9.47 -1.66
C LEU A 19 -7.96 -9.21 -3.11
N GLY A 20 -8.94 -8.84 -3.95
CA GLY A 20 -8.70 -8.44 -5.33
C GLY A 20 -8.04 -7.05 -5.46
N GLN A 21 -8.20 -6.19 -4.45
CA GLN A 21 -7.60 -4.87 -4.42
C GLN A 21 -6.15 -4.93 -3.93
N ALA A 22 -5.29 -4.09 -4.49
CA ALA A 22 -3.94 -3.89 -3.97
C ALA A 22 -3.99 -3.25 -2.57
N VAL A 23 -3.33 -3.88 -1.60
CA VAL A 23 -3.20 -3.39 -0.23
C VAL A 23 -1.72 -3.27 0.14
N LEU A 24 -1.33 -2.09 0.60
CA LEU A 24 -0.01 -1.80 1.16
C LEU A 24 -0.18 -1.22 2.56
N VAL A 25 0.62 -1.69 3.51
CA VAL A 25 0.60 -1.20 4.89
C VAL A 25 1.96 -0.63 5.22
N PHE A 26 1.97 0.62 5.67
CA PHE A 26 3.17 1.33 6.09
C PHE A 26 3.14 1.59 7.59
N ASP A 27 4.29 1.51 8.24
CA ASP A 27 4.42 1.94 9.63
C ASP A 27 4.61 3.45 9.78
N LYS A 28 4.69 3.91 11.03
CA LYS A 28 4.94 5.32 11.38
C LYS A 28 6.30 5.84 10.91
N ALA A 29 7.26 4.95 10.66
CA ALA A 29 8.56 5.28 10.10
C ALA A 29 8.56 5.20 8.56
N ASN A 30 7.37 5.15 7.94
CA ASN A 30 7.17 5.10 6.50
C ASN A 30 7.69 3.83 5.81
N ARG A 31 8.00 2.77 6.55
CA ARG A 31 8.47 1.50 5.98
C ARG A 31 7.29 0.65 5.57
N LEU A 32 7.40 -0.03 4.42
CA LEU A 32 6.42 -1.04 4.01
C LEU A 32 6.56 -2.26 4.94
N VAL A 33 5.52 -2.55 5.73
CA VAL A 33 5.53 -3.66 6.69
C VAL A 33 4.86 -4.92 6.16
N THR A 34 3.82 -4.76 5.32
CA THR A 34 3.17 -5.86 4.63
C THR A 34 2.43 -5.35 3.40
N GLU A 35 2.22 -6.24 2.45
CA GLU A 35 1.48 -6.02 1.23
C GLU A 35 0.85 -7.33 0.75
N ASN A 36 -0.18 -7.23 -0.07
CA ASN A 36 -0.79 -8.40 -0.67
C ASN A 36 -0.27 -8.69 -2.09
N ARG A 37 -0.63 -9.85 -2.62
CA ARG A 37 -0.29 -10.29 -3.97
C ARG A 37 -0.73 -9.30 -5.05
N ALA A 38 -1.91 -8.70 -4.89
CA ALA A 38 -2.42 -7.69 -5.83
C ALA A 38 -1.52 -6.45 -5.84
N ALA A 39 -1.03 -5.98 -4.68
CA ALA A 39 -0.10 -4.86 -4.59
C ALA A 39 1.26 -5.16 -5.26
N ARG A 40 1.82 -6.36 -5.06
CA ARG A 40 3.06 -6.77 -5.76
C ARG A 40 2.88 -6.75 -7.28
N THR A 41 1.72 -7.19 -7.75
CA THR A 41 1.38 -7.20 -9.19
C THR A 41 1.21 -5.77 -9.72
N PHE A 42 0.50 -4.91 -8.99
CA PHE A 42 0.28 -3.51 -9.33
C PHE A 42 1.60 -2.71 -9.43
N LEU A 43 2.51 -2.92 -8.47
CA LEU A 43 3.81 -2.27 -8.45
C LEU A 43 4.77 -2.82 -9.51
N GLY A 44 4.71 -4.12 -9.81
CA GLY A 44 5.56 -4.74 -10.83
C GLY A 44 7.04 -4.54 -10.55
N ALA A 45 7.77 -3.95 -11.50
CA ALA A 45 9.20 -3.68 -11.39
C ALA A 45 9.54 -2.74 -10.22
N ASP A 46 8.62 -1.84 -9.88
CA ASP A 46 8.81 -0.84 -8.82
C ASP A 46 8.70 -1.44 -7.41
N TYR A 47 8.21 -2.68 -7.27
CA TYR A 47 8.00 -3.30 -5.96
C TYR A 47 9.27 -3.32 -5.10
N LYS A 48 10.43 -3.63 -5.68
CA LYS A 48 11.69 -3.68 -4.94
C LYS A 48 12.08 -2.31 -4.36
N LEU A 49 11.80 -1.25 -5.11
CA LEU A 49 12.05 0.12 -4.67
C LEU A 49 11.13 0.48 -3.51
N VAL A 50 9.81 0.25 -3.66
CA VAL A 50 8.83 0.51 -2.59
C VAL A 50 9.10 -0.34 -1.35
N ARG A 51 9.58 -1.58 -1.51
CA ARG A 51 9.93 -2.45 -0.39
C ARG A 51 11.12 -1.93 0.43
N THR A 52 12.03 -1.20 -0.22
CA THR A 52 13.27 -0.68 0.37
C THR A 52 13.06 0.72 0.95
N GLU A 53 12.49 1.61 0.14
CA GLU A 53 12.33 3.04 0.46
C GLU A 53 11.00 3.36 1.15
N GLY A 54 10.02 2.45 1.04
CA GLY A 54 8.71 2.62 1.68
C GLY A 54 7.86 3.70 1.02
N TRP A 55 7.24 4.54 1.85
CA TRP A 55 6.25 5.53 1.41
C TRP A 55 6.84 6.59 0.46
N SER A 56 8.10 6.99 0.65
CA SER A 56 8.74 8.00 -0.21
C SER A 56 8.76 7.56 -1.68
N ALA A 57 9.03 6.28 -1.93
CA ALA A 57 8.95 5.71 -3.29
C ALA A 57 7.51 5.71 -3.82
N MET A 58 6.50 5.47 -2.99
CA MET A 58 5.09 5.59 -3.41
C MET A 58 4.74 7.01 -3.84
N VAL A 59 5.15 8.01 -3.05
CA VAL A 59 4.95 9.43 -3.38
C VAL A 59 5.60 9.74 -4.73
N MET A 60 6.84 9.31 -4.94
CA MET A 60 7.56 9.52 -6.20
C MET A 60 6.88 8.85 -7.41
N LEU A 61 6.42 7.60 -7.25
CA LEU A 61 5.79 6.83 -8.33
C LEU A 61 4.41 7.35 -8.72
N LEU A 62 3.69 7.96 -7.79
CA LEU A 62 2.28 8.32 -7.96
C LEU A 62 2.06 9.82 -8.15
N ASN A 63 3.04 10.67 -7.80
CA ASN A 63 3.04 12.12 -8.08
C ASN A 63 3.75 12.47 -9.39
N LEU A 64 3.82 11.57 -10.38
CA LEU A 64 4.55 11.83 -11.64
C LEU A 64 3.95 13.00 -12.45
N ARG A 65 2.69 13.37 -12.21
CA ARG A 65 2.03 14.57 -12.75
C ARG A 65 1.12 15.19 -11.68
N PRO A 66 1.67 15.96 -10.73
CA PRO A 66 0.85 16.61 -9.74
C PRO A 66 0.07 17.73 -10.42
N ASP A 67 -1.26 17.71 -10.34
CA ASP A 67 -2.05 18.91 -10.56
C ASP A 67 -1.60 19.94 -9.51
N PRO A 68 -1.08 21.12 -9.90
CA PRO A 68 -0.58 22.11 -8.95
C PRO A 68 -1.65 22.64 -7.98
N ASN A 69 -2.93 22.40 -8.26
CA ASN A 69 -4.05 22.75 -7.38
C ASN A 69 -4.57 21.56 -6.56
N ALA A 70 -4.06 20.35 -6.77
CA ALA A 70 -4.44 19.17 -6.01
C ALA A 70 -3.54 18.98 -4.80
N ALA A 71 -4.11 18.41 -3.73
CA ALA A 71 -3.34 18.01 -2.57
C ALA A 71 -2.33 16.92 -2.95
N THR A 72 -1.12 17.04 -2.41
CA THR A 72 -0.07 16.04 -2.54
C THR A 72 -0.42 14.77 -1.75
N LEU A 73 0.15 13.64 -2.15
CA LEU A 73 0.04 12.38 -1.41
C LEU A 73 0.42 12.48 0.08
N ASP A 74 1.42 13.30 0.41
CA ASP A 74 1.84 13.50 1.80
C ASP A 74 0.82 14.31 2.59
N GLU A 75 0.21 15.34 1.99
CA GLU A 75 -0.88 16.10 2.61
C GLU A 75 -2.12 15.21 2.82
N VAL A 76 -2.50 14.43 1.82
CA VAL A 76 -3.62 13.48 1.92
C VAL A 76 -3.34 12.45 3.02
N ARG A 77 -2.11 11.96 3.14
CA ARG A 77 -1.74 11.02 4.21
C ARG A 77 -1.76 11.68 5.59
N ALA A 78 -1.25 12.90 5.70
CA ALA A 78 -1.30 13.64 6.96
C ALA A 78 -2.75 13.89 7.40
N GLU A 79 -3.64 14.23 6.48
CA GLU A 79 -5.08 14.33 6.75
C GLU A 79 -5.66 12.98 7.20
N ALA A 80 -5.35 11.90 6.48
CA ALA A 80 -5.90 10.56 6.76
C ALA A 80 -5.48 10.02 8.13
N LEU A 81 -4.28 10.36 8.62
CA LEU A 81 -3.80 9.97 9.94
C LEU A 81 -4.54 10.67 11.09
N ASN A 82 -5.17 11.82 10.81
CA ASN A 82 -5.94 12.59 11.79
C ASN A 82 -7.45 12.44 11.61
N ALA A 83 -7.90 11.67 10.62
CA ALA A 83 -9.32 11.51 10.31
C ALA A 83 -9.94 10.31 11.06
N ASP A 84 -11.19 10.46 11.48
CA ASP A 84 -11.97 9.38 12.11
C ASP A 84 -12.46 8.32 11.11
N ARG A 85 -12.25 8.55 9.80
CA ARG A 85 -12.71 7.69 8.71
C ARG A 85 -11.66 7.57 7.60
N PRO A 86 -11.65 6.48 6.83
CA PRO A 86 -10.76 6.33 5.69
C PRO A 86 -10.95 7.46 4.67
N ILE A 87 -9.83 8.04 4.21
CA ILE A 87 -9.83 9.02 3.13
C ILE A 87 -9.63 8.32 1.79
N ARG A 88 -10.48 8.65 0.82
CA ARG A 88 -10.35 8.23 -0.58
C ARG A 88 -9.82 9.40 -1.37
N PHE A 89 -8.84 9.13 -2.22
CA PHE A 89 -8.25 10.11 -3.12
C PHE A 89 -7.95 9.45 -4.46
N GLN A 90 -7.68 10.27 -5.47
CA GLN A 90 -7.32 9.82 -6.81
C GLN A 90 -5.88 10.22 -7.09
N ILE A 91 -5.19 9.37 -7.82
CA ILE A 91 -3.80 9.54 -8.23
C ILE A 91 -3.70 9.23 -9.72
N GLU A 92 -2.92 10.03 -10.44
CA GLU A 92 -2.61 9.76 -11.83
C GLU A 92 -1.18 9.19 -11.92
N ARG A 93 -1.08 7.91 -12.27
CA ARG A 93 0.22 7.31 -12.60
C ARG A 93 0.56 7.62 -14.07
N GLY A 94 1.17 8.78 -14.31
CA GLY A 94 1.60 9.19 -15.65
C GLY A 94 2.99 8.64 -16.00
N GLY A 95 3.08 7.58 -16.82
CA GLY A 95 4.39 7.16 -17.36
C GLY A 95 4.45 6.06 -18.42
N GLU A 96 3.77 4.92 -18.28
CA GLU A 96 4.03 3.75 -19.16
C GLU A 96 2.78 2.94 -19.56
N ARG A 97 2.86 2.36 -20.76
CA ARG A 97 1.86 1.49 -21.40
C ARG A 97 2.08 0.05 -20.93
N MET A 98 1.11 -0.53 -20.20
CA MET A 98 1.15 -1.95 -19.85
C MET A 98 0.82 -2.79 -21.11
N PRO A 99 1.60 -3.84 -21.45
CA PRO A 99 1.28 -4.76 -22.53
C PRO A 99 0.07 -5.66 -22.22
#